data_AF-A0AAU2YWF5-F1
#
_entry.id   AF-A0AAU2YWF5-F1
#
_cell.length_a   1.000
_cell.length_b   1.000
_cell.length_c   1.000
_cell.angle_alpha   90.00
_cell.angle_beta   90.00
_cell.angle_gamma   90.00
#
_symmetry.space_group_name_H-M   'P 1'
#
loop_
_entity.id
_entity.type
_entity.pdbx_description
1 polymer ?
#
loop_
_entity_poly.entity_id
_entity_poly.type
_entity_poly.pdbx_seq_one_letter_code
_entity_poly.pdbx_strand_id
1 'polypeptide(L)'
;MRRWAFDKAWLDEYAAWNRIVAQAVYDMIWFCLHEADAPQVVIFTTPKPLPHVKRLVERGRAQEKKHRAGGAPPRVVLTRGHMRENDANLSMAAREELEEEYADTRLGRQELSGELLEDVEGALWKGWCWRSRASGPGPSTCPPSRGSWWPWTRRPRATRTPT
;
A
#
# COMPACT_ATOMS: atom_id res chain seq x y z
N MET A 1 17.58 10.44 -5.70
CA MET A 1 18.18 10.86 -4.41
C MET A 1 19.31 9.90 -4.05
N ARG A 2 20.51 10.02 -4.63
CA ARG A 2 21.62 9.07 -4.32
C ARG A 2 22.98 9.74 -4.08
N ARG A 3 23.05 11.07 -4.11
CA ARG A 3 24.30 11.85 -4.01
C ARG A 3 24.24 12.97 -2.98
N TRP A 4 23.05 13.33 -2.52
CA TRP A 4 22.84 14.43 -1.58
C TRP A 4 22.45 13.84 -0.24
N ALA A 5 23.12 14.30 0.82
CA ALA A 5 22.75 14.03 2.19
C ALA A 5 21.79 15.12 2.69
N PHE A 6 20.79 14.72 3.47
CA PHE A 6 19.83 15.62 4.08
C PHE A 6 19.73 15.33 5.58
N ASP A 7 19.35 16.33 6.36
CA ASP A 7 19.13 16.14 7.80
C ASP A 7 17.70 15.66 8.13
N LYS A 8 16.75 16.10 7.30
CA LYS A 8 15.32 15.88 7.54
C LYS A 8 14.56 15.58 6.26
N ALA A 9 13.45 14.85 6.39
CA ALA A 9 12.50 14.62 5.30
C ALA A 9 11.07 14.85 5.77
N TRP A 10 10.24 15.36 4.85
CA TRP A 10 8.80 15.50 5.03
C TRP A 10 8.11 14.68 3.94
N LEU A 11 7.22 13.77 4.35
CA LEU A 11 6.38 13.00 3.42
C LEU A 11 4.93 13.36 3.67
N ASP A 12 4.32 13.99 2.67
CA ASP A 12 2.91 14.36 2.71
C ASP A 12 2.06 13.31 1.98
N GLU A 13 0.87 13.07 2.51
CA GLU A 13 -0.10 12.08 2.03
C GLU A 13 0.50 10.69 1.74
N TYR A 14 1.30 10.18 2.66
CA TYR A 14 2.07 8.94 2.46
C TYR A 14 1.18 7.71 2.18
N ALA A 15 -0.06 7.69 2.67
CA ALA A 15 -1.04 6.65 2.34
C ALA A 15 -1.61 6.77 0.92
N ALA A 16 -1.55 7.94 0.28
CA ALA A 16 -1.99 8.14 -1.11
C ALA A 16 -0.94 7.67 -2.13
N TRP A 17 0.31 7.49 -1.70
CA TRP A 17 1.39 7.07 -2.59
C TRP A 17 1.15 5.65 -3.14
N ASN A 18 1.76 5.36 -4.30
CA ASN A 18 1.67 4.05 -4.92
C ASN A 18 2.13 2.96 -3.93
N ARG A 19 1.23 2.02 -3.61
CA ARG A 19 1.43 0.96 -2.62
C ARG A 19 2.68 0.10 -2.85
N ILE A 20 3.10 -0.07 -4.11
CA ILE A 20 4.28 -0.88 -4.46
C ILE A 20 5.56 -0.09 -4.19
N VAL A 21 5.55 1.21 -4.43
CA VAL A 21 6.75 2.06 -4.45
C VAL A 21 6.96 2.82 -3.13
N ALA A 22 5.88 3.08 -2.38
CA ALA A 22 5.91 3.92 -1.17
C ALA A 22 6.92 3.44 -0.11
N GLN A 23 7.01 2.12 0.11
CA GLN A 23 7.97 1.57 1.07
C GLN A 23 9.41 1.73 0.56
N ALA A 24 9.66 1.45 -0.73
CA ALA A 24 10.99 1.58 -1.32
C ALA A 24 11.50 3.03 -1.30
N VAL A 25 10.61 4.01 -1.53
CA VAL A 25 10.96 5.43 -1.43
C VAL A 25 11.29 5.81 0.01
N TYR A 26 10.47 5.39 0.98
CA TYR A 26 10.75 5.62 2.40
C TYR A 26 12.09 5.01 2.82
N ASP A 27 12.39 3.78 2.38
CA ASP A 27 13.68 3.14 2.69
C ASP A 27 14.86 3.89 2.04
N MET A 28 14.68 4.40 0.81
CA MET A 28 15.69 5.22 0.14
C MET A 28 15.91 6.57 0.82
N ILE A 29 14.87 7.18 1.37
CA ILE A 29 14.98 8.41 2.17
C ILE A 29 15.92 8.17 3.36
N TRP A 30 15.78 7.06 4.09
CA TRP A 30 16.69 6.75 5.19
C TRP A 30 18.15 6.65 4.77
N PHE A 31 18.43 6.08 3.59
CA PHE A 31 19.79 6.08 3.04
C PHE A 31 20.29 7.49 2.68
N CYS A 32 19.40 8.45 2.41
CA CYS A 32 19.80 9.84 2.17
C CYS A 32 19.99 10.65 3.46
N LEU A 33 19.53 10.14 4.61
CA LEU A 33 19.64 10.80 5.92
C LEU A 33 20.84 10.31 6.75
N HIS A 34 21.68 9.46 6.18
CA HIS A 34 22.69 8.70 6.93
C HIS A 34 23.85 9.55 7.51
N GLU A 35 24.11 10.74 6.97
CA GLU A 35 25.16 11.63 7.46
C GLU A 35 24.71 12.53 8.61
N ALA A 36 23.40 12.61 8.87
CA ALA A 36 22.85 13.49 9.90
C ALA A 36 23.05 12.92 11.30
N ASP A 37 23.43 13.76 12.27
CA ASP A 37 23.60 13.35 13.67
C ASP A 37 22.27 12.91 14.31
N ALA A 38 21.17 13.54 13.89
CA ALA A 38 19.82 13.28 14.40
C ALA A 38 18.79 13.31 13.25
N PRO A 39 18.75 12.26 12.40
CA PRO A 39 17.89 12.23 11.22
C PRO A 39 16.42 12.17 11.62
N GLN A 40 15.60 13.07 11.05
CA GLN A 40 14.17 13.15 11.35
C GLN A 40 13.31 13.03 10.09
N VAL A 41 12.24 12.25 10.18
CA VAL A 41 11.24 12.12 9.11
C VAL A 41 9.87 12.45 9.69
N VAL A 42 9.21 13.44 9.11
CA VAL A 42 7.84 13.81 9.45
C VAL A 42 6.91 13.28 8.37
N ILE A 43 5.84 12.60 8.77
CA ILE A 43 4.87 12.01 7.86
C ILE A 43 3.49 12.49 8.26
N PHE A 44 2.80 13.13 7.32
CA PHE A 44 1.38 13.45 7.44
C PHE A 44 0.61 12.59 6.46
N THR A 45 -0.52 12.05 6.90
CA THR A 45 -1.37 11.23 6.05
C THR A 45 -2.70 10.98 6.73
N THR A 46 -3.77 10.87 5.94
CA THR A 46 -4.96 10.17 6.43
C THR A 46 -4.69 8.66 6.48
N PRO A 47 -4.83 8.00 7.64
CA PRO A 47 -4.41 6.62 7.82
C PRO A 47 -5.30 5.63 7.05
N LYS A 48 -4.74 5.00 6.01
CA LYS A 48 -5.36 3.85 5.31
C LYS A 48 -4.72 2.54 5.76
N PRO A 49 -5.45 1.40 5.74
CA PRO A 49 -4.93 0.09 6.17
C PRO A 49 -3.96 -0.54 5.15
N LEU A 50 -2.95 0.23 4.71
CA LEU A 50 -1.94 -0.17 3.76
C LEU A 50 -0.73 -0.76 4.50
N PRO A 51 -0.01 -1.74 3.91
CA PRO A 51 1.10 -2.41 4.59
C PRO A 51 2.19 -1.47 5.10
N HIS A 52 2.58 -0.46 4.31
CA HIS A 52 3.63 0.50 4.68
C HIS A 52 3.21 1.42 5.83
N VAL A 53 1.94 1.83 5.87
CA VAL A 53 1.38 2.63 6.98
C VAL A 53 1.26 1.77 8.24
N LYS A 54 0.69 0.56 8.13
CA LYS A 54 0.55 -0.38 9.25
C LYS A 54 1.89 -0.68 9.91
N ARG A 55 2.93 -0.93 9.11
CA ARG A 55 4.30 -1.17 9.60
C ARG A 55 4.82 -0.02 10.48
N LEU A 56 4.59 1.24 10.09
CA LEU A 56 4.99 2.40 10.88
C LEU A 56 4.20 2.51 12.18
N VAL A 57 2.87 2.32 12.10
CA VAL A 57 1.97 2.41 13.25
C VAL A 57 2.25 1.31 14.27
N GLU A 58 2.41 0.06 13.84
CA GLU A 58 2.76 -1.06 14.72
C GLU A 58 4.11 -0.83 15.39
N ARG A 59 5.11 -0.34 14.63
CA ARG A 59 6.44 -0.03 15.16
C ARG A 59 6.36 1.08 16.22
N GLY A 60 5.59 2.13 15.98
CA GLY A 60 5.35 3.21 16.95
C GLY A 60 4.66 2.71 18.21
N ARG A 61 3.53 1.99 18.08
CA ARG A 61 2.79 1.40 19.20
C ARG A 61 3.65 0.46 20.05
N ALA A 62 4.46 -0.38 19.40
CA ALA A 62 5.36 -1.31 20.10
C ALA A 62 6.46 -0.57 20.87
N GLN A 63 7.04 0.49 20.30
CA GLN A 63 8.06 1.30 20.97
C GLN A 63 7.48 2.09 22.13
N GLU A 64 6.31 2.70 21.95
CA GLU A 64 5.58 3.41 23.00
C GLU A 64 5.26 2.48 24.18
N LYS A 65 4.78 1.25 23.90
CA LYS A 65 4.52 0.25 24.94
C LYS A 65 5.79 -0.09 25.74
N LYS A 66 6.94 -0.23 25.05
CA LYS A 66 8.23 -0.48 25.71
C LYS A 66 8.67 0.72 26.56
N HIS A 67 8.47 1.94 26.07
CA HIS A 67 8.80 3.15 26.79
C HIS A 67 7.99 3.28 28.09
N ARG A 68 6.67 3.03 28.03
CA ARG A 68 5.79 3.00 29.22
C ARG A 68 6.19 1.94 30.25
N ALA A 69 6.84 0.86 29.82
CA ALA A 69 7.39 -0.16 30.69
C ALA A 69 8.79 0.18 31.25
N GLY A 70 9.24 1.43 31.12
CA GLY A 70 10.56 1.89 31.59
C GLY A 70 11.69 1.76 30.56
N GLY A 71 11.37 1.44 29.31
CA GLY A 71 12.34 1.37 28.22
C GLY A 71 12.76 2.72 27.65
N ALA A 72 13.69 2.67 26.70
CA ALA A 72 14.16 3.83 25.94
C ALA A 72 13.02 4.60 25.25
N PRO A 73 13.18 5.92 25.01
CA PRO A 73 12.16 6.73 24.34
C PRO A 73 11.83 6.19 22.94
N PRO A 74 10.57 6.35 22.48
CA PRO A 74 10.15 5.87 21.18
C PRO A 74 10.85 6.64 20.05
N ARG A 75 11.29 5.92 19.02
CA ARG A 75 11.87 6.50 17.80
C ARG A 75 10.80 6.85 16.76
N VAL A 76 9.61 6.28 16.89
CA VAL A 76 8.44 6.62 16.08
C VAL A 76 7.37 7.13 17.02
N VAL A 77 7.10 8.42 16.92
CA VAL A 77 6.01 9.09 17.63
C VAL A 77 4.80 9.13 16.72
N LEU A 78 3.67 8.66 17.21
CA LEU A 78 2.40 8.68 16.48
C LEU A 78 1.52 9.76 17.08
N THR A 79 1.13 10.72 16.25
CA THR A 79 0.15 11.74 16.60
C THR A 79 -1.08 11.53 15.74
N ARG A 80 -2.25 11.69 16.35
CA ARG A 80 -3.56 11.65 15.69
C ARG A 80 -4.25 12.97 15.98
N GLY A 81 -4.95 13.50 15.00
CA GLY A 81 -5.84 14.64 15.18
C GLY A 81 -7.24 14.29 14.71
N HIS A 82 -8.24 14.78 15.44
CA HIS A 82 -9.64 14.79 15.03
C HIS A 82 -9.99 16.14 14.42
N MET A 83 -10.85 16.19 13.40
CA MET A 83 -11.28 17.44 12.76
C MET A 83 -11.78 18.46 13.80
N ARG A 84 -12.60 18.01 14.76
CA ARG A 84 -13.12 18.85 15.86
C ARG A 84 -12.08 19.49 16.77
N GLU A 85 -10.85 18.97 16.81
CA GLU A 85 -9.77 19.64 17.55
C GLU A 85 -9.36 20.97 16.88
N ASN A 86 -9.76 21.18 15.62
CA ASN A 86 -9.50 22.38 14.84
C ASN A 86 -10.76 23.25 14.63
N ASP A 87 -11.81 23.07 15.46
CA ASP A 87 -13.10 23.75 15.29
C ASP A 87 -12.96 25.28 15.18
N ALA A 88 -12.02 25.88 15.94
CA ALA A 88 -11.80 27.33 15.93
C ALA A 88 -11.34 27.90 14.57
N ASN A 89 -10.77 27.06 13.69
CA ASN A 89 -10.25 27.49 12.38
C ASN A 89 -11.13 26.99 11.22
N LEU A 90 -12.19 26.22 11.49
CA LEU A 90 -13.05 25.65 10.46
C LEU A 90 -14.27 26.54 10.21
N SER A 91 -14.68 26.64 8.95
CA SER A 91 -15.95 27.26 8.60
C SER A 91 -17.11 26.42 9.13
N MET A 92 -18.07 27.06 9.79
CA MET A 92 -19.28 26.40 10.30
C MET A 92 -20.04 25.65 9.19
N ALA A 93 -20.23 26.28 8.04
CA ALA A 93 -20.94 25.67 6.91
C ALA A 93 -20.22 24.42 6.36
N ALA A 94 -18.89 24.47 6.24
CA ALA A 94 -18.12 23.31 5.78
C ALA A 94 -18.16 22.17 6.81
N ARG A 95 -18.16 22.51 8.10
CA ARG A 95 -18.23 21.52 9.18
C ARG A 95 -19.58 20.83 9.23
N GLU A 96 -20.67 21.58 9.12
CA GLU A 96 -22.04 21.05 9.08
C GLU A 96 -22.22 20.10 7.90
N GLU A 97 -21.79 20.50 6.70
CA GLU A 97 -21.86 19.65 5.50
C GLU A 97 -21.06 18.35 5.66
N LEU A 98 -19.82 18.44 6.17
CA LEU A 98 -18.97 17.27 6.37
C LEU A 98 -19.52 16.33 7.45
N GLU A 99 -20.11 16.88 8.52
CA GLU A 99 -20.72 16.09 9.58
C GLU A 99 -22.01 15.42 9.10
N GLU A 100 -22.87 16.14 8.37
CA GLU A 100 -24.13 15.59 7.83
C GLU A 100 -23.87 14.43 6.87
N GLU A 101 -22.92 14.57 5.95
CA GLU A 101 -22.65 13.56 4.93
C GLU A 101 -21.83 12.37 5.48
N TYR A 102 -20.86 12.62 6.38
CA TYR A 102 -19.83 11.63 6.69
C TYR A 102 -19.78 11.15 8.14
N ALA A 103 -20.40 11.80 9.14
CA ALA A 103 -20.16 11.49 10.56
C ALA A 103 -20.36 10.01 10.93
N ASP A 104 -21.39 9.36 10.39
CA ASP A 104 -21.72 7.96 10.68
C ASP A 104 -21.15 6.96 9.65
N THR A 105 -20.27 7.43 8.76
CA THR A 105 -19.71 6.60 7.70
C THR A 105 -18.33 6.06 8.08
N ARG A 106 -17.95 4.93 7.45
CA ARG A 106 -16.57 4.43 7.55
C ARG A 106 -15.55 5.45 7.03
N LEU A 107 -15.93 6.22 6.01
CA LEU A 107 -15.07 7.26 5.46
C LEU A 107 -14.89 8.40 6.46
N GLY A 108 -15.94 8.85 7.14
CA GLY A 108 -15.86 9.90 8.15
C GLY A 108 -15.01 9.51 9.36
N ARG A 109 -15.08 8.26 9.83
CA ARG A 109 -14.15 7.78 10.86
C ARG A 109 -12.68 7.87 10.43
N GLN A 110 -12.40 7.68 9.14
CA GLN A 110 -11.04 7.80 8.60
C GLN A 110 -10.64 9.27 8.40
N GLU A 111 -11.44 10.05 7.67
CA GLU A 111 -11.10 11.41 7.24
C GLU A 111 -11.39 12.47 8.32
N LEU A 112 -12.48 12.34 9.09
CA LEU A 112 -12.82 13.29 10.17
C LEU A 112 -12.15 12.90 11.49
N SER A 113 -12.14 11.61 11.83
CA SER A 113 -11.62 11.16 13.12
C SER A 113 -10.17 10.69 13.09
N GLY A 114 -9.55 10.58 11.91
CA GLY A 114 -8.16 10.15 11.78
C GLY A 114 -7.93 8.70 12.21
N GLU A 115 -8.95 7.83 12.11
CA GLU A 115 -8.85 6.45 12.57
C GLU A 115 -8.26 5.52 11.51
N LEU A 116 -7.23 4.76 11.90
CA LEU A 116 -6.77 3.63 11.11
C LEU A 116 -7.76 2.47 11.25
N LEU A 117 -8.72 2.40 10.32
CA LEU A 117 -9.73 1.35 10.32
C LEU A 117 -9.19 0.09 9.66
N GLU A 118 -8.99 -0.96 10.46
CA GLU A 118 -8.59 -2.27 9.97
C GLU A 118 -9.80 -3.04 9.41
N ASP A 119 -9.55 -4.14 8.70
CA ASP A 119 -10.61 -5.08 8.32
C ASP A 119 -11.18 -5.72 9.59
N VAL A 120 -12.50 -5.89 9.66
CA VAL A 120 -13.19 -6.45 10.83
C VAL A 120 -12.68 -7.87 11.10
N GLU A 121 -12.24 -8.12 12.33
CA GLU A 121 -11.86 -9.45 12.78
C GLU A 121 -13.10 -10.37 12.71
N GLY A 122 -13.07 -11.37 11.83
CA GLY A 122 -14.21 -12.25 11.54
C GLY A 122 -14.92 -12.03 10.20
N ALA A 123 -14.47 -11.09 9.37
CA ALA A 123 -14.99 -10.98 8.00
C ALA A 123 -14.76 -12.29 7.22
N LEU A 124 -15.84 -12.89 6.70
CA LEU A 124 -15.81 -14.09 5.83
C LEU A 124 -14.86 -13.91 4.64
N TRP A 125 -14.72 -12.66 4.17
CA TRP A 125 -13.87 -12.30 3.05
C TRP A 125 -12.99 -11.12 3.44
N LYS A 126 -11.68 -11.32 3.39
CA LYS A 126 -10.70 -10.24 3.52
C LYS A 126 -10.63 -9.47 2.20
N GLY A 127 -10.28 -8.18 2.20
CA GLY A 127 -10.20 -7.37 0.98
C GLY A 127 -9.27 -7.90 -0.11
N TRP A 128 -8.37 -8.84 0.21
CA TRP A 128 -7.56 -9.54 -0.79
C TRP A 128 -8.33 -10.55 -1.64
N CYS A 129 -9.47 -11.04 -1.17
CA CYS A 129 -10.27 -12.05 -1.86
C CYS A 129 -10.91 -11.51 -3.14
N TRP A 130 -11.06 -10.19 -3.25
CA TRP A 130 -11.61 -9.50 -4.42
C TRP A 130 -10.54 -9.07 -5.44
N ARG A 131 -9.26 -9.40 -5.23
CA ARG A 131 -8.25 -9.27 -6.29
C ARG A 131 -8.44 -10.40 -7.30
N SER A 132 -9.45 -10.26 -8.14
CA SER A 132 -9.64 -11.09 -9.33
C SER A 132 -8.45 -10.88 -10.28
N ARG A 133 -8.02 -11.99 -10.89
CA ARG A 133 -6.88 -12.12 -11.80
C ARG A 133 -6.89 -11.07 -12.91
N ALA A 134 -6.10 -10.01 -12.76
CA ALA A 134 -5.57 -9.22 -13.87
C ALA A 134 -4.19 -9.75 -14.27
N SER A 135 -4.10 -11.06 -14.49
CA SER A 135 -3.02 -11.72 -15.20
C SER A 135 -3.60 -13.02 -15.74
N GLY A 136 -4.15 -12.96 -16.95
CA GLY A 136 -4.52 -14.18 -17.67
C GLY A 136 -3.26 -14.97 -18.01
N PRO A 137 -3.31 -16.31 -18.02
CA PRO A 137 -2.61 -17.03 -19.06
C PRO A 137 -3.44 -16.87 -20.34
N GLY A 138 -2.86 -16.32 -21.41
CA GLY A 138 -3.41 -16.56 -22.75
C GLY A 138 -3.58 -18.07 -22.96
N PRO A 139 -4.52 -18.54 -23.79
CA PRO A 139 -4.73 -19.96 -23.97
C PRO A 139 -3.50 -20.59 -24.63
N SER A 140 -2.55 -21.06 -23.81
CA SER A 140 -1.42 -21.87 -24.25
C SER A 140 -1.74 -23.32 -23.94
N THR A 141 -1.63 -24.14 -24.98
CA THR A 141 -1.76 -25.61 -25.01
C THR A 141 -3.17 -26.15 -25.22
N CYS A 142 -3.53 -26.25 -26.49
CA CYS A 142 -4.42 -27.28 -27.00
C CYS A 142 -3.85 -28.66 -26.58
N PRO A 143 -4.62 -29.58 -25.99
CA PRO A 143 -4.11 -30.91 -25.67
C PRO A 143 -3.93 -31.71 -26.98
N PRO A 144 -2.91 -32.59 -27.09
CA PRO A 144 -2.82 -33.49 -28.23
C PRO A 144 -3.91 -34.56 -28.10
N SER A 145 -5.00 -34.42 -28.85
CA SER A 145 -5.93 -35.53 -29.05
C SER A 145 -5.25 -36.56 -29.95
N ARG A 146 -5.03 -37.75 -29.40
CA ARG A 146 -4.76 -38.96 -30.18
C ARG A 146 -5.97 -39.22 -31.08
N GLY A 147 -5.71 -39.57 -32.33
CA GLY A 147 -6.61 -40.43 -33.10
C GLY A 147 -7.39 -39.77 -34.24
N SER A 148 -6.82 -39.90 -35.44
CA SER A 148 -7.47 -40.11 -36.75
C SER A 148 -8.38 -39.00 -37.31
N TRP A 149 -8.63 -39.09 -38.63
CA TRP A 149 -9.48 -38.21 -39.47
C TRP A 149 -8.74 -36.90 -39.86
N TRP A 150 -8.12 -36.75 -41.03
CA TRP A 150 -8.66 -36.89 -42.40
C TRP A 150 -7.54 -37.08 -43.45
N PRO A 151 -7.87 -37.55 -44.68
CA PRO A 151 -6.94 -37.89 -45.75
C PRO A 151 -6.53 -36.65 -46.56
N TRP A 152 -5.68 -36.85 -47.59
CA TRP A 152 -5.16 -35.86 -48.56
C TRP A 152 -3.74 -35.34 -48.27
N THR A 153 -2.75 -36.16 -48.61
CA THR A 153 -1.47 -35.65 -49.13
C THR A 153 -1.23 -36.23 -50.51
N ARG A 154 -1.44 -35.39 -51.54
CA ARG A 154 -0.91 -35.64 -52.89
C ARG A 154 0.62 -35.71 -52.78
N ARG A 155 1.19 -36.79 -53.31
CA ARG A 155 2.65 -36.94 -53.53
C ARG A 155 3.17 -35.83 -54.45
N PRO A 156 4.44 -35.43 -54.25
CA PRO A 156 5.35 -35.31 -55.38
C PRO A 156 6.42 -36.41 -55.33
N ARG A 157 6.71 -36.96 -56.51
CA ARG A 157 7.70 -37.98 -56.81
C ARG A 157 8.92 -37.28 -57.39
N ALA A 158 10.12 -37.53 -56.87
CA ALA A 158 11.44 -37.43 -57.53
C ALA A 158 12.51 -37.43 -56.41
N THR A 159 13.68 -38.03 -56.50
CA THR A 159 14.39 -38.85 -57.50
C THR A 159 15.56 -39.49 -56.74
N ARG A 160 15.96 -40.70 -57.15
CA ARG A 160 17.14 -41.42 -56.65
C ARG A 160 18.44 -40.72 -57.07
N THR A 161 19.46 -40.79 -56.22
CA THR A 161 20.88 -40.68 -56.59
C THR A 161 21.57 -42.02 -56.28
N PRO A 162 22.43 -42.55 -57.17
CA PRO A 162 23.22 -43.75 -56.89
C PRO A 162 24.58 -43.41 -56.28
N THR A 163 25.23 -44.46 -55.75
CA THR A 163 26.62 -44.59 -55.26
C THR A 163 27.67 -43.84 -56.03
#